data_AF-B7FWM8-F1
#
_entry.id   AF-B7FWM8-F1
#
_cell.length_a   1.000
_cell.length_b   1.000
_cell.length_c   1.000
_cell.angle_alpha   90.00
_cell.angle_beta   90.00
_cell.angle_gamma   90.00
#
_symmetry.space_group_name_H-M   'P 1'
#
loop_
_entity.id
_entity.type
_entity.pdbx_description
1 polymer ?
#
loop_
_entity_poly.entity_id
_entity_poly.type
_entity_poly.pdbx_seq_one_letter_code
_entity_poly.pdbx_strand_id
1 'polypeptide(L)'
;MDMSDTPYTNAEGSAPLNPTEETLMVHVTAPASLQAGYTFEAEINGDPDKVFTCQVPQGGVTEGQVFLTPLPLTYDGLRLRAPVGQWKDGLCDCCALGVCHPTLWCALCCTQIAMGQIMSRMQLTWLGEYGPIASTANTFRVVVLLVASYYAYSTCLLMAELPYATQGVPTPTSIAVLKFVGSFVVSVWAVYSLCRVRENVRARYQIPETRCAGCEDLCCSLWCSCCVTSQMLRHTGEHETYPAVCCTRTGHPPGTPIVV
;
A
#
# COMPACT_ATOMS: atom_id res chain seq x y z
N MET A 1 8.10 -47.51 -39.29
CA MET A 1 7.41 -47.37 -37.99
C MET A 1 7.24 -45.87 -37.83
N ASP A 2 6.17 -45.37 -38.45
CA ASP A 2 5.88 -43.94 -38.60
C ASP A 2 5.37 -43.36 -37.28
N MET A 3 6.03 -42.30 -36.82
CA MET A 3 5.66 -41.53 -35.64
C MET A 3 4.85 -40.34 -36.13
N SER A 4 3.54 -40.40 -35.91
CA SER A 4 2.55 -39.43 -36.38
C SER A 4 2.47 -38.23 -35.43
N ASP A 5 2.46 -37.04 -36.04
CA ASP A 5 2.16 -35.75 -35.42
C ASP A 5 0.76 -35.71 -34.82
N THR A 6 0.64 -35.22 -33.58
CA THR A 6 -0.63 -34.77 -33.00
C THR A 6 -0.62 -33.25 -32.83
N PRO A 7 -1.67 -32.53 -33.29
CA PRO A 7 -1.71 -31.07 -33.28
C PRO A 7 -2.14 -30.47 -31.93
N TYR A 8 -1.60 -29.29 -31.67
CA TYR A 8 -1.95 -28.37 -30.58
C TYR A 8 -3.42 -27.96 -30.63
N THR A 9 -4.10 -28.01 -29.49
CA THR A 9 -5.43 -27.41 -29.27
C THR A 9 -5.28 -26.16 -28.40
N ASN A 10 -5.46 -24.99 -29.00
CA ASN A 10 -5.73 -23.72 -28.32
C ASN A 10 -7.22 -23.41 -28.46
N ALA A 11 -7.89 -23.04 -27.37
CA ALA A 11 -8.92 -21.99 -27.27
C ALA A 11 -9.82 -22.25 -26.04
N GLU A 12 -9.45 -21.69 -24.88
CA GLU A 12 -10.45 -21.34 -23.87
C GLU A 12 -10.91 -19.91 -24.14
N GLY A 13 -12.20 -19.78 -24.39
CA GLY A 13 -12.86 -18.54 -24.78
C GLY A 13 -12.82 -17.51 -23.66
N SER A 14 -12.19 -16.37 -23.94
CA SER A 14 -12.47 -15.13 -23.24
C SER A 14 -13.92 -14.73 -23.52
N ALA A 15 -14.70 -14.59 -22.43
CA ALA A 15 -16.04 -14.06 -22.49
C ALA A 15 -16.05 -12.67 -23.17
N PRO A 16 -17.08 -12.33 -23.97
CA PRO A 16 -17.17 -11.03 -24.62
C PRO A 16 -17.36 -9.94 -23.56
N LEU A 17 -16.39 -9.03 -23.50
CA LEU A 17 -16.50 -7.77 -22.74
C LEU A 17 -17.64 -6.94 -23.34
N ASN A 18 -18.51 -6.47 -22.45
CA ASN A 18 -19.64 -5.57 -22.70
C ASN A 18 -19.16 -4.30 -23.45
N PRO A 19 -19.93 -3.74 -24.41
CA PRO A 19 -19.42 -2.68 -25.29
C PRO A 19 -19.40 -1.31 -24.61
N THR A 20 -18.21 -0.69 -24.68
CA THR A 20 -17.94 0.76 -24.85
C THR A 20 -18.41 1.74 -23.77
N GLU A 21 -17.63 1.87 -22.71
CA GLU A 21 -17.14 3.22 -22.34
C GLU A 21 -15.96 3.52 -23.28
N GLU A 22 -16.03 4.61 -24.06
CA GLU A 22 -14.92 5.04 -24.92
C GLU A 22 -13.74 5.47 -24.04
N THR A 23 -12.84 4.55 -23.75
CA THR A 23 -11.56 4.86 -23.09
C THR A 23 -10.69 5.65 -24.07
N LEU A 24 -10.43 6.92 -23.74
CA LEU A 24 -9.54 7.77 -24.51
C LEU A 24 -8.13 7.15 -24.51
N MET A 25 -7.61 6.79 -25.68
CA MET A 25 -6.26 6.23 -25.81
C MET A 25 -5.27 7.36 -26.10
N VAL A 26 -4.13 7.37 -25.41
CA VAL A 26 -3.06 8.36 -25.59
C VAL A 26 -1.77 7.67 -26.02
N HIS A 27 -1.00 8.33 -26.88
CA HIS A 27 0.34 7.90 -27.28
C HIS A 27 1.35 8.32 -26.22
N VAL A 28 2.15 7.36 -25.74
CA VAL A 28 3.22 7.59 -24.78
C VAL A 28 4.53 7.11 -25.36
N THR A 29 5.56 7.96 -25.27
CA THR A 29 6.94 7.62 -25.62
C THR A 29 7.66 7.07 -24.40
N ALA A 30 8.21 5.86 -24.50
CA ALA A 30 8.92 5.22 -23.40
C ALA A 30 10.25 5.95 -23.10
N PRO A 31 10.53 6.35 -21.85
CA PRO A 31 11.75 7.08 -21.50
C PRO A 31 12.99 6.18 -21.42
N ALA A 32 12.80 4.87 -21.32
CA ALA A 32 13.84 3.86 -21.22
C ALA A 32 13.30 2.51 -21.68
N SER A 33 14.17 1.50 -21.79
CA SER A 33 13.73 0.13 -22.02
C SER A 33 13.14 -0.46 -20.72
N LEU A 34 11.84 -0.73 -20.71
CA LEU A 34 11.08 -1.13 -19.52
C LEU A 34 10.41 -2.49 -19.73
N GLN A 35 10.37 -3.29 -18.66
CA GLN A 35 9.73 -4.61 -18.69
C GLN A 35 8.20 -4.50 -18.63
N ALA A 36 7.53 -5.53 -19.15
CA ALA A 36 6.08 -5.64 -19.11
C ALA A 36 5.51 -5.47 -17.69
N GLY A 37 4.42 -4.70 -17.56
CA GLY A 37 3.74 -4.46 -16.29
C GLY A 37 4.37 -3.38 -15.40
N TYR A 38 5.53 -2.82 -15.77
CA TYR A 38 6.09 -1.64 -15.10
C TYR A 38 5.16 -0.43 -15.26
N THR A 39 5.14 0.48 -14.29
CA THR A 39 4.30 1.68 -14.30
C THR A 39 5.15 2.93 -14.14
N PHE A 40 4.89 3.97 -14.92
CA PHE A 40 5.58 5.25 -14.81
C PHE A 40 4.64 6.42 -15.13
N GLU A 41 5.02 7.62 -14.68
CA GLU A 41 4.29 8.85 -14.98
C GLU A 41 4.67 9.37 -16.38
N ALA A 42 3.66 9.65 -17.20
CA ALA A 42 3.83 10.28 -18.51
C ALA A 42 3.20 11.67 -18.49
N GLU A 43 3.89 12.64 -19.08
CA GLU A 43 3.42 14.01 -19.27
C GLU A 43 2.54 14.10 -20.51
N ILE A 44 1.38 14.74 -20.39
CA ILE A 44 0.48 14.98 -21.51
C ILE A 44 0.92 16.25 -22.22
N ASN A 45 1.27 16.13 -23.51
CA ASN A 45 1.73 17.24 -24.35
C ASN A 45 2.97 17.97 -23.81
N GLY A 46 3.80 17.30 -23.01
CA GLY A 46 5.01 17.89 -22.41
C GLY A 46 4.72 18.93 -21.31
N ASP A 47 3.49 18.93 -20.77
CA ASP A 47 3.12 19.77 -19.65
C ASP A 47 3.42 19.03 -18.32
N PRO A 48 4.38 19.52 -17.50
CA PRO A 48 4.81 18.84 -16.27
C PRO A 48 3.75 18.81 -15.18
N ASP A 49 2.70 19.62 -15.30
CA ASP A 49 1.57 19.66 -14.38
C ASP A 49 0.41 18.77 -14.83
N LYS A 50 0.51 18.18 -16.03
CA LYS A 50 -0.46 17.23 -16.59
C LYS A 50 0.16 15.85 -16.72
N VAL A 51 0.22 15.10 -15.61
CA VAL A 51 0.78 13.75 -15.61
C VAL A 51 -0.26 12.69 -15.36
N PHE A 52 -0.12 11.54 -15.99
CA PHE A 52 -0.93 10.36 -15.70
C PHE A 52 -0.02 9.13 -15.59
N THR A 53 -0.44 8.12 -14.84
CA THR A 53 0.32 6.85 -14.78
C THR A 53 -0.05 5.97 -15.94
N CYS A 54 0.96 5.53 -16.68
CA CYS A 54 0.83 4.53 -17.73
C CYS A 54 1.46 3.21 -17.29
N GLN A 55 0.88 2.10 -17.73
CA GLN A 55 1.42 0.76 -17.54
C GLN A 55 2.02 0.26 -18.85
N VAL A 56 3.24 -0.31 -18.76
CA VAL A 56 3.95 -0.90 -19.89
C VAL A 56 3.21 -2.17 -20.36
N PRO A 57 2.90 -2.28 -21.67
CA PRO A 57 2.17 -3.42 -22.23
C PRO A 57 2.89 -4.75 -22.07
N GLN A 58 2.17 -5.85 -22.30
CA GLN A 58 2.78 -7.18 -22.38
C GLN A 58 3.85 -7.21 -23.48
N GLY A 59 5.02 -7.76 -23.17
CA GLY A 59 6.20 -7.74 -24.04
C GLY A 59 7.24 -6.66 -23.72
N GLY A 60 6.90 -5.67 -22.87
CA GLY A 60 7.81 -4.58 -22.54
C GLY A 60 7.85 -3.51 -23.63
N VAL A 61 8.67 -2.48 -23.42
CA VAL A 61 8.91 -1.40 -24.38
C VAL A 61 10.40 -1.07 -24.42
N THR A 62 10.91 -0.65 -25.58
CA THR A 62 12.28 -0.12 -25.72
C THR A 62 12.29 1.39 -25.55
N GLU A 63 13.44 1.95 -25.15
CA GLU A 63 13.63 3.40 -25.08
C GLU A 63 13.24 4.11 -26.38
N GLY A 64 12.46 5.19 -26.28
CA GLY A 64 11.94 5.95 -27.41
C GLY A 64 10.75 5.30 -28.13
N GLN A 65 10.34 4.08 -27.77
CA GLN A 65 9.19 3.43 -28.41
C GLN A 65 7.89 4.13 -28.02
N VAL A 66 7.06 4.43 -29.03
CA VAL A 66 5.71 4.95 -28.81
C VAL A 66 4.73 3.78 -28.67
N PHE A 67 3.94 3.79 -27.61
CA PHE A 67 2.86 2.82 -27.39
C PHE A 67 1.57 3.53 -26.98
N LEU A 68 0.44 2.82 -27.11
CA LEU A 68 -0.87 3.32 -26.73
C LEU A 68 -1.24 2.84 -25.33
N THR A 69 -1.79 3.73 -24.52
CA THR A 69 -2.27 3.43 -23.18
C THR A 69 -3.60 4.15 -22.93
N PRO A 70 -4.54 3.55 -22.20
CA PRO A 70 -5.79 4.22 -21.86
C PRO A 70 -5.53 5.34 -20.85
N LEU A 71 -6.08 6.53 -21.13
CA LEU A 71 -6.17 7.60 -20.16
C LEU A 71 -7.36 7.32 -19.23
N PRO A 72 -7.20 7.41 -17.90
CA PRO A 72 -8.30 7.24 -16.97
C PRO A 72 -9.43 8.24 -17.27
N LEU A 73 -10.68 7.79 -17.30
CA LEU A 73 -11.84 8.66 -17.54
C LEU A 73 -11.99 9.76 -16.48
N THR A 74 -11.41 9.54 -15.29
CA THR A 74 -11.38 10.48 -14.16
C THR A 74 -10.21 11.46 -14.22
N TYR A 75 -9.47 11.52 -15.34
CA TYR A 75 -8.34 12.42 -15.49
C TYR A 75 -8.80 13.87 -15.65
N ASP A 76 -8.50 14.74 -14.68
CA ASP A 76 -8.87 16.16 -14.70
C ASP A 76 -7.74 17.10 -15.19
N GLY A 77 -6.56 16.54 -15.50
CA GLY A 77 -5.41 17.33 -15.93
C GLY A 77 -4.55 17.91 -14.82
N LEU A 78 -4.90 17.80 -13.54
CA LEU A 78 -4.12 18.40 -12.47
C LEU A 78 -3.25 17.36 -11.77
N ARG A 79 -1.93 17.55 -11.83
CA ARG A 79 -0.97 16.87 -10.95
C ARG A 79 -1.21 17.37 -9.53
N LEU A 80 -2.08 16.69 -8.80
CA LEU A 80 -2.30 16.92 -7.38
C LEU A 80 -1.06 16.48 -6.61
N ARG A 81 -0.10 17.40 -6.42
CA ARG A 81 1.08 17.13 -5.60
C ARG A 81 0.69 17.15 -4.13
N ALA A 82 1.07 16.12 -3.39
CA ALA A 82 1.04 16.19 -1.94
C ALA A 82 1.85 17.42 -1.47
N PRO A 83 1.36 18.18 -0.47
CA PRO A 83 2.02 19.39 -0.04
C PRO A 83 3.43 19.10 0.49
N VAL A 84 4.40 19.91 0.10
CA VAL A 84 5.79 19.84 0.58
C VAL A 84 5.96 20.83 1.73
N GLY A 85 6.71 20.43 2.76
CA GLY A 85 6.97 21.26 3.93
C GLY A 85 5.90 21.20 5.02
N GLN A 86 4.75 20.55 4.77
CA GLN A 86 3.67 20.39 5.74
C GLN A 86 2.82 19.14 5.46
N TRP A 87 2.16 18.64 6.49
CA TRP A 87 1.15 17.59 6.33
C TRP A 87 -0.07 18.11 5.56
N LYS A 88 -0.77 17.23 4.83
CA LYS A 88 -2.02 17.58 4.10
C LYS A 88 -3.12 17.98 5.08
N ASP A 89 -3.06 17.42 6.28
CA ASP A 89 -4.09 17.43 7.30
C ASP A 89 -3.49 17.27 8.70
N GLY A 90 -4.24 17.61 9.73
CA GLY A 90 -3.83 17.45 11.13
C GLY A 90 -3.82 16.00 11.58
N LEU A 91 -3.05 15.73 12.64
CA LEU A 91 -2.88 14.37 13.18
C LEU A 91 -4.23 13.75 13.60
N CYS A 92 -5.10 14.54 14.23
CA CYS A 92 -6.41 14.08 14.71
C CYS A 92 -7.54 14.25 13.69
N ASP A 93 -7.26 14.65 12.45
CA ASP A 93 -8.26 14.85 11.40
C ASP A 93 -8.62 13.51 10.71
N CYS A 94 -8.62 12.41 11.47
CA CYS A 94 -8.85 11.06 10.96
C CYS A 94 -10.22 10.89 10.27
N CYS A 95 -11.19 11.74 10.61
CA CYS A 95 -12.54 11.79 10.02
C CYS A 95 -12.69 12.78 8.86
N ALA A 96 -11.62 13.42 8.35
CA ALA A 96 -11.71 14.45 7.31
C ALA A 96 -12.41 13.98 6.02
N LEU A 97 -12.28 12.69 5.67
CA LEU A 97 -12.94 12.08 4.51
C LEU A 97 -14.30 11.42 4.86
N GLY A 98 -14.76 11.58 6.11
CA GLY A 98 -15.96 10.96 6.66
C GLY A 98 -15.70 9.70 7.48
N VAL A 99 -16.64 9.40 8.40
CA VAL A 99 -16.54 8.26 9.34
C VAL A 99 -16.68 6.89 8.69
N CYS A 100 -17.29 6.83 7.51
CA CYS A 100 -17.44 5.59 6.74
C CYS A 100 -16.33 5.38 5.70
N HIS A 101 -15.34 6.28 5.64
CA HIS A 101 -14.30 6.19 4.63
C HIS A 101 -13.39 4.97 4.89
N PRO A 102 -13.03 4.16 3.86
CA PRO A 102 -12.23 2.96 4.03
C PRO A 102 -10.89 3.22 4.73
N THR A 103 -10.25 4.37 4.51
CA THR A 103 -8.96 4.70 5.14
C THR A 103 -9.05 4.85 6.65
N LEU A 104 -10.19 5.33 7.19
CA LEU A 104 -10.39 5.42 8.63
C LEU A 104 -10.48 4.03 9.25
N TRP A 105 -11.32 3.16 8.67
CA TRP A 105 -11.50 1.79 9.14
C TRP A 105 -10.23 0.95 8.98
N CYS A 106 -9.53 1.09 7.85
CA CYS A 106 -8.25 0.46 7.64
C CYS A 106 -7.20 0.97 8.65
N ALA A 107 -7.19 2.25 9.02
CA ALA A 107 -6.26 2.77 10.04
C ALA A 107 -6.63 2.35 11.48
N LEU A 108 -7.91 2.24 11.82
CA LEU A 108 -8.40 1.87 13.16
C LEU A 108 -8.35 0.36 13.42
N CYS A 109 -8.85 -0.45 12.48
CA CYS A 109 -8.99 -1.90 12.65
C CYS A 109 -7.79 -2.67 12.10
N CYS A 110 -7.09 -2.10 11.11
CA CYS A 110 -6.04 -2.79 10.36
C CYS A 110 -4.79 -1.92 10.20
N THR A 111 -4.38 -1.20 11.26
CA THR A 111 -3.29 -0.20 11.22
C THR A 111 -2.02 -0.72 10.55
N GLN A 112 -1.64 -1.97 10.83
CA GLN A 112 -0.45 -2.59 10.24
C GLN A 112 -0.59 -2.86 8.73
N ILE A 113 -1.78 -3.23 8.27
CA ILE A 113 -2.06 -3.43 6.83
C ILE A 113 -2.03 -2.09 6.12
N ALA A 114 -2.67 -1.07 6.69
CA ALA A 114 -2.62 0.31 6.20
C ALA A 114 -1.18 0.87 6.16
N MET A 115 -0.37 0.57 7.18
CA MET A 115 1.05 0.88 7.19
C MET A 115 1.78 0.18 6.03
N GLY A 116 1.48 -1.09 5.76
CA GLY A 116 2.01 -1.83 4.60
C GLY A 116 1.62 -1.22 3.26
N GLN A 117 0.45 -0.57 3.15
CA GLN A 117 0.03 0.18 1.96
C GLN A 117 0.90 1.43 1.76
N ILE A 118 1.13 2.19 2.83
CA ILE A 118 2.02 3.36 2.81
C ILE A 118 3.44 2.94 2.42
N MET A 119 3.98 1.89 3.05
CA MET A 119 5.30 1.34 2.71
C MET A 119 5.40 0.96 1.24
N SER A 120 4.37 0.32 0.68
CA SER A 120 4.38 -0.12 -0.72
C SER A 120 4.38 1.04 -1.71
N ARG A 121 3.65 2.11 -1.40
CA ARG A 121 3.67 3.36 -2.20
C ARG A 121 5.02 4.06 -2.08
N MET A 122 5.53 4.18 -0.86
CA MET A 122 6.81 4.81 -0.57
C MET A 122 8.04 3.97 -0.99
N GLN A 123 7.83 2.76 -1.53
CA GLN A 123 8.88 1.80 -1.87
C GLN A 123 9.81 1.49 -0.68
N LEU A 124 9.22 1.33 0.50
CA LEU A 124 9.89 0.91 1.72
C LEU A 124 9.77 -0.60 1.90
N THR A 125 10.72 -1.19 2.61
CA THR A 125 10.66 -2.58 3.09
C THR A 125 9.67 -2.71 4.25
N TRP A 126 9.41 -3.94 4.70
CA TRP A 126 8.54 -4.20 5.86
C TRP A 126 9.08 -3.66 7.20
N LEU A 127 10.33 -3.17 7.22
CA LEU A 127 10.93 -2.45 8.35
C LEU A 127 10.76 -0.93 8.26
N GLY A 128 10.23 -0.41 7.14
CA GLY A 128 10.11 1.03 6.90
C GLY A 128 11.38 1.68 6.37
N GLU A 129 12.31 0.91 5.81
CA GLU A 129 13.59 1.40 5.24
C GLU A 129 13.60 1.27 3.71
N TYR A 130 14.34 2.13 3.03
CA TYR A 130 14.61 1.96 1.60
C TYR A 130 15.42 0.68 1.36
N GLY A 131 15.12 0.00 0.26
CA GLY A 131 15.84 -1.22 -0.11
C GLY A 131 15.72 -1.54 -1.60
N PRO A 132 16.35 -2.63 -2.05
CA PRO A 132 16.26 -3.09 -3.43
C PRO A 132 14.81 -3.33 -3.86
N ILE A 133 14.49 -3.06 -5.13
CA ILE A 133 13.15 -3.18 -5.71
C ILE A 133 12.51 -4.55 -5.42
N ALA A 134 13.28 -5.64 -5.45
CA ALA A 134 12.78 -6.97 -5.15
C ALA A 134 12.27 -7.12 -3.69
N SER A 135 12.92 -6.45 -2.73
CA SER A 135 12.51 -6.45 -1.33
C SER A 135 11.27 -5.59 -1.12
N THR A 136 11.26 -4.39 -1.70
CA THR A 136 10.16 -3.43 -1.57
C THR A 136 8.90 -3.88 -2.32
N ALA A 137 9.05 -4.67 -3.39
CA ALA A 137 7.94 -5.20 -4.16
C ALA A 137 7.07 -6.19 -3.37
N ASN A 138 7.68 -6.91 -2.43
CA ASN A 138 7.01 -7.92 -1.62
C ASN A 138 6.57 -7.37 -0.25
N THR A 139 6.84 -6.11 0.08
CA THR A 139 6.57 -5.51 1.40
C THR A 139 5.16 -5.76 1.89
N PHE A 140 4.14 -5.42 1.08
CA PHE A 140 2.74 -5.62 1.49
C PHE A 140 2.44 -7.09 1.83
N ARG A 141 2.93 -8.03 1.01
CA ARG A 141 2.72 -9.46 1.23
C ARG A 141 3.38 -9.90 2.53
N VAL A 142 4.61 -9.46 2.79
CA VAL A 142 5.32 -9.76 4.05
C VAL A 142 4.56 -9.21 5.25
N VAL A 143 4.08 -7.97 5.19
CA VAL A 143 3.30 -7.36 6.28
C VAL A 143 1.98 -8.11 6.51
N VAL A 144 1.25 -8.47 5.45
CA VAL A 144 0.03 -9.28 5.56
C VAL A 144 0.32 -10.63 6.22
N LEU A 145 1.41 -11.31 5.83
CA LEU A 145 1.80 -12.59 6.42
C LEU A 145 2.22 -12.45 7.89
N LEU A 146 2.93 -11.39 8.27
CA LEU A 146 3.28 -11.10 9.65
C LEU A 146 2.03 -10.86 10.51
N VAL A 147 1.08 -10.06 10.02
CA VAL A 147 -0.18 -9.78 10.71
C VAL A 147 -1.03 -11.05 10.83
N ALA A 148 -1.18 -11.81 9.75
CA ALA A 148 -1.94 -13.06 9.76
C ALA A 148 -1.33 -14.11 10.70
N SER A 149 0.01 -14.26 10.71
CA SER A 149 0.69 -15.19 11.61
C SER A 149 0.53 -14.79 13.08
N TYR A 150 0.57 -13.50 13.42
CA TYR A 150 0.29 -13.04 14.76
C TYR A 150 -1.16 -13.31 15.19
N TYR A 151 -2.15 -13.07 14.33
CA TYR A 151 -3.55 -13.39 14.64
C TYR A 151 -3.77 -14.89 14.82
N ALA A 152 -3.15 -15.73 13.98
CA ALA A 152 -3.18 -17.18 14.14
C ALA A 152 -2.56 -17.60 15.48
N TYR A 153 -1.37 -17.08 15.80
CA TYR A 153 -0.70 -17.30 17.09
C TYR A 153 -1.57 -16.90 18.30
N SER A 154 -2.15 -15.69 18.27
CA SER A 154 -3.02 -15.17 19.33
C SER A 154 -4.28 -16.02 19.49
N THR A 155 -4.89 -16.43 18.38
CA THR A 155 -6.07 -17.31 18.38
C THR A 155 -5.75 -18.68 18.95
N CYS A 156 -4.62 -19.30 18.58
CA CYS A 156 -4.18 -20.56 19.15
C CYS A 156 -4.00 -20.48 20.67
N LEU A 157 -3.38 -19.40 21.18
CA LEU A 157 -3.23 -19.20 22.62
C LEU A 157 -4.56 -18.92 23.35
N LEU A 158 -5.51 -18.25 22.69
CA LEU A 158 -6.87 -18.07 23.21
C LEU A 158 -7.60 -19.42 23.31
N MET A 159 -7.52 -20.25 22.27
CA MET A 159 -8.12 -21.59 22.27
C MET A 159 -7.47 -22.50 23.33
N ALA A 160 -6.17 -22.37 23.57
CA ALA A 160 -5.46 -23.10 24.63
C ALA A 160 -5.87 -22.67 26.05
N GLU A 161 -6.38 -21.45 26.23
CA GLU A 161 -6.83 -20.93 27.53
C GLU A 161 -8.26 -21.39 27.89
N LEU A 162 -9.09 -21.60 26.88
CA LEU A 162 -10.53 -21.90 27.00
C LEU A 162 -10.87 -23.05 27.98
N PRO A 163 -10.15 -24.19 27.99
CA PRO A 163 -10.41 -25.28 28.94
C PRO A 163 -10.19 -24.90 30.41
N TYR A 164 -9.19 -24.05 30.69
CA TYR A 164 -8.90 -23.62 32.06
C TYR A 164 -9.97 -22.66 32.58
N ALA A 165 -10.39 -21.73 31.73
CA ALA A 165 -11.46 -20.78 32.04
C ALA A 165 -12.79 -21.49 32.35
N THR A 166 -13.15 -22.51 31.55
CA THR A 166 -14.39 -23.27 31.75
C THR A 166 -14.38 -24.17 32.99
N GLN A 167 -13.20 -24.66 33.40
CA GLN A 167 -13.04 -25.48 34.60
C GLN A 167 -12.85 -24.65 35.88
N GLY A 168 -12.73 -23.32 35.78
CA GLY A 168 -12.43 -22.45 36.92
C GLY A 168 -11.03 -22.68 37.51
N VAL A 169 -10.12 -23.27 36.75
CA VAL A 169 -8.73 -23.54 37.16
C VAL A 169 -7.86 -22.39 36.66
N PRO A 170 -6.89 -21.89 37.45
CA PRO A 170 -5.98 -20.85 36.99
C PRO A 170 -5.22 -21.28 35.73
N THR A 171 -5.15 -20.36 34.77
CA THR A 171 -4.43 -20.56 33.51
C THR A 171 -2.94 -20.76 33.78
N PRO A 172 -2.27 -21.72 33.11
CA PRO A 172 -0.82 -21.90 33.25
C PRO A 172 -0.05 -20.60 32.95
N THR A 173 0.91 -20.27 33.81
CA THR A 173 1.75 -19.07 33.67
C THR A 173 2.45 -19.01 32.31
N SER A 174 2.79 -20.16 31.71
CA SER A 174 3.41 -20.24 30.39
C SER A 174 2.54 -19.64 29.27
N ILE A 175 1.21 -19.83 29.31
CA ILE A 175 0.29 -19.27 28.31
C ILE A 175 0.26 -17.75 28.44
N ALA A 176 0.14 -17.23 29.66
CA ALA A 176 0.15 -15.79 29.93
C ALA A 176 1.47 -15.14 29.50
N VAL A 177 2.61 -15.76 29.83
CA VAL A 177 3.94 -15.30 29.41
C VAL A 177 4.09 -15.29 27.89
N LEU A 178 3.65 -16.36 27.20
CA LEU A 178 3.70 -16.41 25.74
C LEU A 178 2.87 -15.29 25.13
N LYS A 179 1.61 -15.09 25.57
CA LYS A 179 0.77 -13.98 25.11
C LYS A 179 1.45 -12.63 25.28
N PHE A 180 2.03 -12.39 26.45
CA PHE A 180 2.76 -11.15 26.73
C PHE A 180 3.95 -10.97 25.79
N VAL A 181 4.82 -11.97 25.66
CA VAL A 181 6.02 -11.90 24.81
C VAL A 181 5.64 -11.68 23.35
N GLY A 182 4.68 -12.44 22.81
CA GLY A 182 4.24 -12.30 21.43
C GLY A 182 3.62 -10.92 21.16
N SER A 183 2.75 -10.45 22.06
CA SER A 183 2.18 -9.10 21.97
C SER A 183 3.24 -8.01 22.06
N PHE A 184 4.22 -8.16 22.96
CA PHE A 184 5.31 -7.21 23.14
C PHE A 184 6.19 -7.11 21.89
N VAL A 185 6.62 -8.24 21.33
CA VAL A 185 7.46 -8.27 20.12
C VAL A 185 6.76 -7.62 18.94
N VAL A 186 5.49 -7.95 18.69
CA VAL A 186 4.71 -7.36 17.59
C VAL A 186 4.46 -5.87 17.83
N SER A 187 4.23 -5.44 19.07
CA SER A 187 4.06 -4.02 19.41
C SER A 187 5.34 -3.23 19.18
N VAL A 188 6.51 -3.75 19.58
CA VAL A 188 7.81 -3.12 19.34
C VAL A 188 8.08 -3.00 17.84
N TRP A 189 7.86 -4.08 17.07
CA TRP A 189 7.99 -4.04 15.62
C TRP A 189 7.04 -3.02 14.98
N ALA A 190 5.77 -3.03 15.35
CA ALA A 190 4.76 -2.11 14.82
C ALA A 190 5.12 -0.64 15.07
N VAL A 191 5.55 -0.30 16.29
CA VAL A 191 5.97 1.07 16.64
C VAL A 191 7.23 1.47 15.90
N TYR A 192 8.24 0.60 15.87
CA TYR A 192 9.49 0.84 15.14
C TYR A 192 9.21 1.11 13.66
N SER A 193 8.50 0.20 13.00
CA SER A 193 8.18 0.31 11.58
C SER A 193 7.32 1.52 11.28
N LEU A 194 6.31 1.85 12.12
CA LEU A 194 5.48 3.02 11.91
C LEU A 194 6.27 4.33 12.06
N CYS A 195 7.16 4.39 13.05
CA CYS A 195 8.07 5.52 13.26
C CYS A 195 8.97 5.73 12.03
N ARG A 196 9.60 4.65 11.54
CA ARG A 196 10.46 4.70 10.34
C ARG A 196 9.68 5.10 9.09
N VAL A 197 8.47 4.57 8.90
CA VAL A 197 7.62 4.97 7.77
C VAL A 197 7.32 6.47 7.83
N ARG A 198 6.94 6.98 9.01
CA ARG A 198 6.63 8.40 9.18
C ARG A 198 7.85 9.28 8.93
N GLU A 199 9.01 8.91 9.46
CA GLU A 199 10.27 9.62 9.23
C GLU A 199 10.61 9.69 7.74
N ASN A 200 10.44 8.59 7.01
CA ASN A 200 10.70 8.55 5.56
C ASN A 200 9.69 9.36 4.76
N VAL A 201 8.42 9.38 5.16
CA VAL A 201 7.41 10.28 4.57
C VAL A 201 7.82 11.73 4.81
N ARG A 202 8.15 12.12 6.03
CA ARG A 202 8.58 13.48 6.34
C ARG A 202 9.83 13.89 5.58
N ALA A 203 10.83 13.00 5.51
CA ALA A 203 12.06 13.26 4.76
C ALA A 203 11.77 13.46 3.26
N ARG A 204 10.90 12.64 2.67
CA ARG A 204 10.51 12.76 1.25
C ARG A 204 9.79 14.07 0.94
N TYR A 205 8.85 14.48 1.80
CA TYR A 205 8.04 15.68 1.61
C TYR A 205 8.57 16.90 2.38
N GLN A 206 9.81 16.85 2.89
CA GLN A 206 10.49 17.92 3.63
C GLN A 206 9.67 18.48 4.82
N ILE A 207 8.90 17.62 5.50
CA ILE A 207 8.00 18.04 6.59
C ILE A 207 8.80 18.14 7.91
N PRO A 208 8.90 19.34 8.52
CA PRO A 208 9.65 19.52 9.76
C PRO A 208 8.90 18.95 10.98
N GLU A 209 9.62 18.77 12.08
CA GLU A 209 9.03 18.48 13.39
C GLU A 209 8.41 19.76 13.97
N THR A 210 7.31 19.60 14.71
CA THR A 210 6.53 20.69 15.27
C THR A 210 6.35 20.60 16.78
N ARG A 211 6.29 19.39 17.36
CA ARG A 211 5.90 19.19 18.77
C ARG A 211 6.95 18.51 19.65
N CYS A 212 7.77 17.60 19.10
CA CYS A 212 8.78 16.84 19.86
C CYS A 212 10.07 16.72 19.05
N ALA A 213 11.01 17.64 19.25
CA ALA A 213 12.26 17.64 18.50
C ALA A 213 13.07 16.34 18.74
N GLY A 214 13.39 15.62 17.67
CA GLY A 214 14.07 14.33 17.62
C GLY A 214 13.20 13.11 17.97
N CYS A 215 11.94 13.31 18.39
CA CYS A 215 11.10 12.26 18.97
C CYS A 215 9.66 12.23 18.45
N GLU A 216 9.26 13.17 17.58
CA GLU A 216 7.87 13.34 17.19
C GLU A 216 7.29 12.06 16.58
N ASP A 217 8.03 11.39 15.71
CA ASP A 217 7.54 10.17 15.06
C ASP A 217 7.35 9.02 16.03
N LEU A 218 8.28 8.85 16.98
CA LEU A 218 8.19 7.82 18.02
C LEU A 218 6.99 8.10 18.93
N CYS A 219 6.85 9.34 19.41
CA CYS A 219 5.72 9.75 20.25
C CYS A 219 4.39 9.56 19.52
N CYS A 220 4.27 10.04 18.28
CA CYS A 220 3.02 9.92 17.55
C CYS A 220 2.69 8.44 17.26
N SER A 221 3.70 7.62 16.94
CA SER A 221 3.50 6.18 16.68
C SER A 221 3.11 5.40 17.93
N LEU A 222 3.61 5.78 19.11
CA LEU A 222 3.26 5.17 20.40
C LEU A 222 1.87 5.56 20.88
N TRP A 223 1.53 6.86 20.83
CA TRP A 223 0.34 7.40 21.50
C TRP A 223 -0.90 7.47 20.61
N CYS A 224 -0.76 7.60 19.28
CA CYS A 224 -1.88 7.49 18.36
C CYS A 224 -1.46 6.89 17.01
N SER A 225 -1.12 5.61 17.01
CA SER A 225 -0.73 4.88 15.80
C SER A 225 -1.78 4.99 14.67
N CYS A 226 -3.07 4.83 14.99
CA CYS A 226 -4.13 4.96 14.00
C CYS A 226 -4.23 6.37 13.39
N CYS A 227 -4.09 7.42 14.19
CA CYS A 227 -4.04 8.81 13.71
C CYS A 227 -2.89 9.02 12.72
N VAL A 228 -1.69 8.59 13.11
CA VAL A 228 -0.47 8.69 12.30
C VAL A 228 -0.63 7.96 10.98
N THR A 229 -1.09 6.72 11.03
CA THR A 229 -1.35 5.93 9.82
C THR A 229 -2.40 6.58 8.94
N SER A 230 -3.48 7.12 9.53
CA SER A 230 -4.54 7.80 8.78
C SER A 230 -4.05 9.08 8.09
N GLN A 231 -3.28 9.92 8.80
CA GLN A 231 -2.64 11.11 8.26
C GLN A 231 -1.70 10.75 7.10
N MET A 232 -0.83 9.76 7.29
CA MET A 232 0.08 9.31 6.23
C MET A 232 -0.66 8.66 5.04
N LEU A 233 -1.74 7.91 5.29
CA LEU A 233 -2.56 7.32 4.23
C LEU A 233 -3.09 8.41 3.30
N ARG A 234 -3.67 9.48 3.86
CA ARG A 234 -4.22 10.64 3.14
C ARG A 234 -3.15 11.55 2.54
N HIS A 235 -2.00 11.68 3.18
CA HIS A 235 -0.92 12.48 2.64
C HIS A 235 -0.25 11.80 1.43
N THR A 236 -0.04 10.49 1.50
CA THR A 236 0.59 9.70 0.41
C THR A 236 -0.41 9.10 -0.58
N GLY A 237 -1.72 9.31 -0.34
CA GLY A 237 -2.80 8.79 -1.15
C GLY A 237 -3.72 9.88 -1.59
N GLU A 238 -3.85 10.05 -2.90
CA GLU A 238 -4.78 11.04 -3.43
C GLU A 238 -6.20 10.47 -3.45
N HIS A 239 -6.84 10.49 -2.29
CA HIS A 239 -8.18 9.96 -2.08
C HIS A 239 -9.29 10.90 -2.56
N GLU A 240 -8.97 12.13 -2.95
CA GLU A 240 -9.93 13.03 -3.60
C GLU A 240 -10.14 12.63 -5.06
N THR A 241 -9.10 12.11 -5.72
CA THR A 241 -9.14 11.65 -7.11
C THR A 241 -9.40 10.15 -7.24
N TYR A 242 -8.74 9.34 -6.41
CA TYR A 242 -8.78 7.88 -6.52
C TYR A 242 -9.48 7.25 -5.32
N PRO A 243 -10.52 6.41 -5.54
CA PRO A 243 -11.24 5.79 -4.43
C PRO A 243 -10.30 4.91 -3.61
N ALA A 244 -10.48 4.93 -2.29
CA ALA A 244 -9.73 4.04 -1.41
C ALA A 244 -10.27 2.61 -1.49
N VAL A 245 -9.36 1.64 -1.52
CA VAL A 245 -9.69 0.21 -1.44
C VAL A 245 -8.94 -0.41 -0.27
N CYS A 246 -9.67 -1.03 0.65
CA CYS A 246 -9.04 -1.71 1.78
C CYS A 246 -8.33 -3.00 1.34
N CYS A 247 -7.28 -3.37 2.07
CA CYS A 247 -6.55 -4.63 1.92
C CYS A 247 -5.91 -4.89 0.54
N THR A 248 -5.76 -3.87 -0.32
CA THR A 248 -4.92 -3.96 -1.53
C THR A 248 -3.50 -3.50 -1.25
N ARG A 249 -2.56 -3.81 -2.15
CA ARG A 249 -1.13 -3.47 -2.00
C ARG A 249 -0.87 -1.97 -1.81
N THR A 250 -1.62 -1.12 -2.50
CA THR A 250 -1.41 0.35 -2.51
C THR A 250 -2.54 1.12 -1.83
N GLY A 251 -3.65 0.48 -1.46
CA GLY A 251 -4.84 1.16 -0.97
C GLY A 251 -5.70 1.78 -2.07
N HIS A 252 -5.41 1.49 -3.34
CA HIS A 252 -6.12 1.97 -4.53
C HIS A 252 -6.54 0.82 -5.46
N PRO A 253 -7.46 1.05 -6.42
CA PRO A 253 -7.80 0.09 -7.46
C PRO A 253 -6.62 -0.22 -8.39
N PRO A 254 -6.62 -1.40 -9.05
CA PRO A 254 -5.63 -1.71 -10.09
C PRO A 254 -5.60 -0.63 -11.18
N GLY A 255 -4.40 -0.25 -11.63
CA GLY A 255 -4.21 0.80 -12.65
C GLY A 255 -4.03 2.22 -12.09
N THR A 256 -4.20 2.42 -10.78
CA THR A 256 -3.94 3.72 -10.12
C THR A 256 -2.44 3.97 -9.98
N PRO A 257 -1.94 5.22 -10.14
CA PRO A 257 -0.59 5.62 -9.78
C PRO A 257 -0.13 5.07 -8.42
N ILE A 258 1.11 4.57 -8.35
CA ILE A 258 1.68 4.02 -7.10
C ILE A 258 2.05 5.14 -6.11
N VAL A 259 2.44 6.30 -6.62
CA VAL A 259 2.79 7.47 -5.81
C VAL A 259 2.18 8.69 -6.50
N VAL A 260 1.63 9.59 -5.70
CA VAL A 260 1.22 10.94 -6.10
C VAL A 260 2.13 11.95 -5.40
#